data_AF-A0A7Y2UNT8-F1
#
_entry.id   AF-A0A7Y2UNT8-F1
#
_cell.length_a   1.000
_cell.length_b   1.000
_cell.length_c   1.000
_cell.angle_alpha   90.00
_cell.angle_beta   90.00
_cell.angle_gamma   90.00
#
_symmetry.space_group_name_H-M   'P 1'
#
loop_
_entity.id
_entity.type
_entity.pdbx_description
1 polymer ?
#
loop_
_entity_poly.entity_id
_entity_poly.type
_entity_poly.pdbx_seq_one_letter_code
_entity_poly.pdbx_strand_id
1 'polypeptide(L)' 'CKMCGLCFRNCPHDAVIWKKKEVAEIIQNKCVKCGICKEVCKFDAVE' A
#
# COMPACT_ATOMS: atom_id res chain seq x y z
N CYS A 1 -2.07 -0.54 -9.75
CA CYS A 1 -1.90 -1.59 -8.70
C CYS A 1 -2.13 -2.97 -9.29
N LYS A 2 -1.26 -3.96 -9.07
CA LYS A 2 -1.47 -5.37 -9.52
C LYS A 2 -2.07 -6.28 -8.42
N MET A 3 -2.63 -5.68 -7.38
CA MET A 3 -3.34 -6.39 -6.30
C MET A 3 -2.45 -7.45 -5.60
N CYS A 4 -1.13 -7.20 -5.55
CA CYS A 4 -0.15 -8.14 -4.99
C CYS A 4 -0.06 -8.10 -3.45
N GLY A 5 -0.58 -7.04 -2.81
CA GLY A 5 -0.57 -6.87 -1.35
C GLY A 5 0.79 -6.51 -0.74
N LEU A 6 1.83 -6.23 -1.54
CA LEU A 6 3.15 -5.83 -1.03
C LEU A 6 3.10 -4.53 -0.23
N CYS A 7 2.35 -3.53 -0.71
CA CYS A 7 2.15 -2.27 0.00
C CYS A 7 1.49 -2.47 1.38
N PHE A 8 0.57 -3.44 1.50
CA PHE A 8 -0.07 -3.79 2.77
C PHE A 8 0.92 -4.43 3.75
N ARG A 9 1.65 -5.46 3.30
CA ARG A 9 2.59 -6.19 4.17
C ARG A 9 3.75 -5.35 4.69
N ASN A 10 4.14 -4.32 3.95
CA ASN A 10 5.28 -3.47 4.30
C ASN A 10 4.85 -2.15 4.96
N CYS A 11 3.56 -1.90 5.18
CA CYS A 11 3.13 -0.67 5.83
C CYS A 11 3.30 -0.79 7.35
N PRO A 12 4.22 -0.03 8.00
CA PRO A 12 4.44 -0.13 9.44
C PRO A 12 3.34 0.53 10.27
N HIS A 13 2.43 1.29 9.63
CA HIS A 13 1.35 2.03 10.29
C HIS A 13 -0.03 1.39 10.05
N ASP A 14 -0.08 0.20 9.44
CA ASP A 14 -1.34 -0.46 9.04
C ASP A 14 -2.29 0.51 8.32
N ALA A 15 -1.71 1.38 7.49
CA ALA A 15 -2.40 2.44 6.77
C ALA A 15 -2.90 1.98 5.39
N VAL A 16 -2.78 0.70 5.08
CA VAL A 16 -3.20 0.12 3.81
C VAL A 16 -4.21 -0.97 4.10
N ILE A 17 -5.33 -0.99 3.40
CA ILE A 17 -6.29 -2.08 3.37
C ILE A 17 -6.07 -2.84 2.09
N TRP A 18 -5.92 -4.16 2.18
CA TRP A 18 -5.79 -5.01 1.01
C TRP A 18 -6.62 -6.27 1.17
N LYS A 19 -7.29 -6.67 0.09
CA LYS A 19 -8.05 -7.91 -0.03
C LYS A 19 -7.61 -8.65 -1.29
N LYS A 20 -7.76 -9.97 -1.29
CA LYS A 20 -7.29 -10.85 -2.36
C LYS A 20 -7.98 -10.46 -3.68
N LYS A 21 -7.17 -10.17 -4.71
CA LYS A 21 -7.62 -9.71 -6.04
C LYS A 21 -8.38 -8.36 -6.02
N GLU A 22 -8.19 -7.55 -4.99
CA GLU A 22 -8.73 -6.20 -4.93
C GLU A 22 -7.62 -5.15 -4.90
N VAL A 23 -7.98 -3.93 -5.32
CA VAL A 23 -7.07 -2.78 -5.26
C VAL A 23 -6.82 -2.43 -3.79
N ALA A 24 -5.55 -2.19 -3.45
CA ALA A 24 -5.21 -1.73 -2.11
C ALA A 24 -5.70 -0.29 -1.90
N GLU A 25 -6.30 -0.02 -0.76
CA GLU A 25 -6.81 1.30 -0.36
C GLU A 25 -5.93 1.88 0.75
N ILE A 26 -5.56 3.16 0.64
CA ILE A 26 -4.71 3.81 1.64
C ILE A 26 -5.59 4.64 2.58
N ILE A 27 -5.58 4.28 3.86
CA ILE A 27 -6.26 5.03 4.92
C ILE A 27 -5.44 6.29 5.21
N GLN A 28 -5.86 7.43 4.65
CA GLN A 28 -5.16 8.72 4.81
C GLN A 28 -4.99 9.12 6.28
N ASN A 29 -5.96 8.79 7.15
CA ASN A 29 -5.88 9.08 8.58
C ASN A 29 -4.73 8.36 9.31
N LYS A 30 -4.28 7.21 8.81
CA LYS A 30 -3.15 6.45 9.38
C LYS A 30 -1.85 6.65 8.60
N CYS A 31 -1.94 7.21 7.39
CA CYS A 31 -0.80 7.36 6.51
C CYS A 31 0.04 8.57 6.92
N VAL A 32 1.26 8.31 7.39
CA VAL A 32 2.25 9.37 7.70
C VAL A 32 3.11 9.76 6.49
N LYS A 33 2.75 9.30 5.28
CA LYS A 33 3.49 9.55 4.03
C LYS A 33 4.96 9.12 4.09
N CYS A 34 5.24 7.98 4.73
CA CYS A 34 6.60 7.43 4.85
C CYS A 34 7.23 6.99 3.51
N GLY A 35 6.45 6.79 2.44
CA GLY A 35 6.95 6.42 1.11
C GLY A 35 7.22 4.93 0.89
N ILE A 36 7.23 4.09 1.94
CA ILE A 36 7.56 2.66 1.85
C ILE A 36 6.67 1.91 0.85
N CYS A 37 5.36 2.20 0.84
CA CYS A 37 4.42 1.56 -0.08
C CYS A 37 4.74 1.82 -1.56
N LYS A 38 5.37 2.97 -1.87
CA LYS A 38 5.87 3.33 -3.20
C LYS A 38 7.18 2.61 -3.52
N GLU A 39 8.14 2.60 -2.59
CA GLU A 39 9.44 1.93 -2.76
C GLU A 39 9.30 0.41 -3.01
N VAL A 40 8.42 -0.27 -2.29
CA VAL A 40 8.19 -1.71 -2.47
C VAL A 40 7.34 -2.03 -3.70
N CYS A 41 6.76 -1.02 -4.35
CA CYS A 41 5.86 -1.22 -5.47
C CYS A 41 6.64 -1.40 -6.78
N LYS A 42 6.83 -2.65 -7.21
CA LYS A 42 7.46 -2.99 -8.50
C LYS A 42 6.70 -2.54 -9.75
N PHE A 43 5.55 -1.90 -9.58
CA PHE A 43 4.64 -1.51 -10.66
C PHE A 43 4.31 -0.02 -10.64
N ASP A 44 5.02 0.76 -9.80
CA ASP A 44 4.79 2.20 -9.61
C ASP A 44 3.31 2.57 -9.50
N ALA A 45 2.58 1.74 -8.74
CA ALA A 45 1.13 1.82 -8.66
C ALA A 45 0.62 2.77 -7.56
N VAL A 46 1.53 3.39 -6.82
CA VAL A 46 1.25 4.22 -5.65
C VAL A 46 1.81 5.62 -5.95
N GLU A 47 0.94 6.63 -5.92
CA GLU A 47 1.28 8.05 -6.11
C GLU A 47 1.05 8.85 -4.83
#